data_AF-A0A7S0JK50-F1
#
_entry.id   AF-A0A7S0JK50-F1
#
_cell.length_a   1.000
_cell.length_b   1.000
_cell.length_c   1.000
_cell.angle_alpha   90.00
_cell.angle_beta   90.00
_cell.angle_gamma   90.00
#
_symmetry.space_group_name_H-M   'P 1'
#
loop_
_entity.id
_entity.type
_entity.pdbx_description
1 polymer ?
#
loop_
_entity_poly.entity_id
_entity_poly.type
_entity_poly.pdbx_seq_one_letter_code
_entity_poly.pdbx_strand_id
1 'polypeptide(L)'
;TSASAATARRAVLSPAEKVALRCGRKWRARVVLPASPLLPEGNWLSELLLCEASQSVREEAASLITSLAAPSEARALAFLDMLVGLLPRATAAASSASSAEFFALLCALMAPPARRAYLAAKGMLGQLCALIGAEAERVAAQEEQSAMVDVAQGMVLSTLIGRLHAMLELTPLSDRFRREERMHSLLHALLCVRGLVLQKTTHTDECSSRLMAMLTSLYETDATER
;
A
#
# COMPACT_ATOMS: atom_id res chain seq x y z
N THR A 1 -36.37 -4.59 -36.32
CA THR A 1 -37.14 -3.97 -35.21
C THR A 1 -37.73 -5.09 -34.38
N SER A 2 -37.59 -5.23 -33.07
CA SER A 2 -37.09 -4.36 -32.00
C SER A 2 -36.82 -5.22 -30.74
N ALA A 3 -35.73 -4.88 -30.04
CA ALA A 3 -35.53 -4.92 -28.59
C ALA A 3 -35.67 -6.25 -27.82
N SER A 4 -34.52 -6.90 -27.58
CA SER A 4 -34.29 -7.82 -26.46
C SER A 4 -34.33 -7.04 -25.14
N ALA A 5 -35.31 -7.34 -24.29
CA ALA A 5 -35.47 -6.75 -22.97
C ALA A 5 -34.47 -7.37 -21.99
N ALA A 6 -33.30 -6.74 -21.86
CA ALA A 6 -32.36 -6.98 -20.78
C ALA A 6 -33.01 -6.63 -19.44
N THR A 7 -33.64 -7.62 -18.82
CA THR A 7 -34.27 -7.48 -17.51
C THR A 7 -33.18 -7.51 -16.45
N ALA A 8 -32.69 -6.32 -16.08
CA ALA A 8 -31.83 -6.13 -14.93
C ALA A 8 -32.58 -6.58 -13.66
N ARG A 9 -32.30 -7.79 -13.19
CA ARG A 9 -32.73 -8.28 -11.87
C ARG A 9 -32.08 -7.40 -10.80
N ARG A 10 -32.83 -6.41 -10.31
CA ARG A 10 -32.50 -5.67 -9.08
C ARG A 10 -32.61 -6.65 -7.91
N ALA A 11 -31.47 -7.08 -7.36
CA ALA A 11 -31.46 -7.88 -6.14
C ALA A 11 -32.18 -7.11 -5.02
N VAL A 12 -33.26 -7.68 -4.49
CA VAL A 12 -34.03 -7.09 -3.39
C VAL A 12 -33.25 -7.34 -2.10
N LEU A 13 -32.51 -6.34 -1.67
CA LEU A 13 -31.74 -6.40 -0.42
C LEU A 13 -32.66 -6.51 0.79
N SER A 14 -32.32 -7.39 1.72
CA SER A 14 -32.98 -7.58 3.00
C SER A 14 -32.89 -6.30 3.88
N PRO A 15 -33.79 -6.14 4.87
CA PRO A 15 -33.72 -5.01 5.81
C PRO A 15 -32.37 -4.90 6.52
N ALA A 16 -31.74 -6.03 6.87
CA ALA A 16 -30.44 -6.08 7.51
C ALA A 16 -29.31 -5.59 6.59
N GLU A 17 -29.29 -6.03 5.32
CA GLU A 17 -28.31 -5.58 4.33
C GLU A 17 -28.42 -4.07 4.05
N LYS A 18 -29.65 -3.53 4.02
CA LYS A 18 -29.88 -2.08 3.89
C LYS A 18 -29.35 -1.29 5.08
N VAL A 19 -29.40 -1.85 6.30
CA VAL A 19 -28.82 -1.24 7.49
C VAL A 19 -27.28 -1.34 7.43
N ALA A 20 -26.73 -2.51 7.12
CA ALA A 20 -25.29 -2.70 6.96
C ALA A 20 -24.69 -1.77 5.91
N LEU A 21 -25.34 -1.58 4.75
CA LEU A 21 -24.92 -0.64 3.72
C LEU A 21 -25.02 0.82 4.17
N ARG A 22 -26.04 1.20 4.93
CA ARG A 22 -26.15 2.56 5.48
C ARG A 22 -25.09 2.83 6.53
N CYS A 23 -24.84 1.88 7.43
CA CYS A 23 -23.76 1.96 8.41
C CYS A 23 -22.39 2.01 7.72
N GLY A 24 -22.16 1.15 6.72
CA GLY A 24 -20.94 1.15 5.91
C GLY A 24 -20.75 2.45 5.13
N ARG A 25 -21.81 3.03 4.56
CA ARG A 25 -21.75 4.34 3.88
C ARG A 25 -21.49 5.49 4.85
N LYS A 26 -22.15 5.51 6.01
CA LYS A 26 -21.92 6.52 7.06
C LYS A 26 -20.52 6.40 7.65
N TRP A 27 -20.05 5.18 7.88
CA TRP A 27 -18.69 4.90 8.30
C TRP A 27 -17.70 5.35 7.23
N ARG A 28 -17.91 4.98 5.96
CA ARG A 28 -17.08 5.44 4.83
C ARG A 28 -17.05 6.96 4.73
N ALA A 29 -18.18 7.65 4.90
CA ALA A 29 -18.23 9.11 4.89
C ALA A 29 -17.55 9.76 6.11
N ARG A 30 -17.42 9.04 7.23
CA ARG A 30 -16.68 9.50 8.42
C ARG A 30 -15.20 9.15 8.36
N VAL A 31 -14.83 8.10 7.63
CA VAL A 31 -13.45 7.62 7.44
C VAL A 31 -12.79 8.34 6.27
N VAL A 32 -13.53 8.54 5.19
CA VAL A 32 -13.27 9.58 4.18
C VAL A 32 -13.75 10.90 4.78
N LEU A 33 -13.14 11.31 5.89
CA LEU A 33 -13.15 12.72 6.27
C LEU A 33 -12.62 13.48 5.03
N PRO A 34 -13.24 14.61 4.63
CA PRO A 34 -12.55 15.54 3.74
C PRO A 34 -11.19 15.78 4.39
N ALA A 35 -10.11 15.58 3.64
CA ALA A 35 -8.74 15.68 4.14
C ALA A 35 -8.62 16.99 4.93
N SER A 36 -8.76 16.91 6.24
CA SER A 36 -8.53 18.06 7.10
C SER A 36 -7.03 18.17 7.08
N PRO A 37 -6.45 19.25 6.52
CA PRO A 37 -5.02 19.37 6.39
C PRO A 37 -4.49 19.75 7.77
N LEU A 38 -4.45 18.79 8.69
CA LEU A 38 -3.65 18.98 9.89
C LEU A 38 -2.19 19.18 9.49
N LEU A 39 -1.78 18.64 8.33
CA LEU A 39 -0.46 18.82 7.74
C LEU A 39 -0.61 18.89 6.21
N PRO A 40 -0.60 20.09 5.59
CA PRO A 40 -0.61 20.21 4.13
C PRO A 40 0.62 19.54 3.49
N GLU A 41 0.51 19.18 2.21
CA GLU A 41 1.65 18.79 1.38
C GLU A 41 2.73 19.89 1.46
N GLY A 42 3.95 19.56 1.91
CA GLY A 42 5.01 20.55 2.15
C GLY A 42 5.13 21.05 3.60
N ASN A 43 4.53 20.35 4.57
CA ASN A 43 4.75 20.63 5.98
C ASN A 43 6.23 20.41 6.37
N TRP A 44 6.81 21.26 7.23
CA TRP A 44 8.21 21.15 7.67
C TRP A 44 8.59 19.73 8.16
N LEU A 45 7.64 19.01 8.76
CA LEU A 45 7.82 17.64 9.22
C LEU A 45 8.09 16.64 8.08
N SER A 46 7.50 16.82 6.90
CA SER A 46 7.77 15.95 5.76
C SER A 46 9.20 16.10 5.25
N GLU A 47 9.71 17.33 5.27
CA GLU A 47 11.11 17.61 4.90
C GLU A 47 12.07 17.05 5.95
N LEU A 48 11.74 17.14 7.24
CA LEU A 48 12.58 16.56 8.29
C LEU A 48 12.63 15.03 8.22
N LEU A 49 11.52 14.36 7.92
CA LEU A 49 11.48 12.89 7.82
C LEU A 49 12.33 12.35 6.66
N LEU A 50 12.40 13.09 5.56
CA LEU A 50 13.19 12.72 4.38
C LEU A 50 14.54 13.48 4.32
N CYS A 51 14.94 14.13 5.41
CA CYS A 51 16.18 14.89 5.48
C CYS A 51 17.39 13.95 5.44
N GLU A 52 18.15 13.95 4.36
CA GLU A 52 19.34 13.10 4.23
C GLU A 52 20.51 13.57 5.10
N ALA A 53 20.54 14.85 5.48
CA ALA A 53 21.68 15.48 6.14
C ALA A 53 21.93 15.01 7.59
N SER A 54 20.93 14.43 8.26
CA SER A 54 21.08 14.01 9.66
C SER A 54 20.09 12.92 10.06
N GLN A 55 20.62 11.78 10.54
CA GLN A 55 19.83 10.69 11.10
C GLN A 55 19.14 11.09 12.41
N SER A 56 19.82 11.80 13.31
CA SER A 56 19.23 12.18 14.60
C SER A 56 17.99 13.06 14.42
N VAL A 57 18.01 13.97 13.43
CA VAL A 57 16.83 14.79 13.10
C VAL A 57 15.64 13.93 12.66
N ARG A 58 15.89 12.89 11.85
CA ARG A 58 14.84 11.96 11.41
C ARG A 58 14.29 11.12 12.56
N GLU A 59 15.17 10.62 13.43
CA GLU A 59 14.79 9.84 14.62
C GLU A 59 13.92 10.66 15.58
N GLU A 60 14.32 11.91 15.85
CA GLU A 60 13.53 12.82 16.68
C GLU A 60 12.18 13.16 16.03
N ALA A 61 12.14 13.40 14.72
CA ALA A 61 10.88 13.63 14.00
C ALA A 61 9.94 12.40 14.08
N ALA A 62 10.48 11.19 13.91
CA ALA A 62 9.73 9.95 14.04
C ALA A 62 9.23 9.70 15.48
N SER A 63 10.05 10.01 16.49
CA SER A 63 9.70 9.94 17.91
C SER A 63 8.58 10.92 18.27
N LEU A 64 8.67 12.16 17.79
CA LEU A 64 7.62 13.17 17.96
C LEU A 64 6.29 12.71 17.33
N ILE A 65 6.31 12.18 16.11
CA ILE A 65 5.10 11.65 15.47
C ILE A 65 4.51 10.51 16.28
N THR A 66 5.34 9.56 16.73
CA THR A 66 4.88 8.39 17.48
C THR A 66 4.25 8.80 18.82
N SER A 67 4.88 9.71 19.55
CA SER A 67 4.36 10.22 20.83
C SER A 67 3.07 11.02 20.68
N LEU A 68 2.95 11.83 19.63
CA LEU A 68 1.73 12.61 19.35
C LEU A 68 0.58 11.74 18.83
N ALA A 69 0.88 10.67 18.11
CA ALA A 69 -0.09 9.70 17.59
C ALA A 69 -0.63 8.75 18.69
N ALA A 70 0.20 8.37 19.66
CA ALA A 70 -0.16 7.41 20.71
C ALA A 70 -1.46 7.73 21.48
N PRO A 71 -1.73 8.97 21.95
CA PRO A 71 -2.90 9.26 22.76
C PRO A 71 -4.20 9.47 21.97
N SER A 72 -4.15 9.57 20.64
CA SER A 72 -5.32 9.94 19.84
C SER A 72 -5.35 9.23 18.50
N GLU A 73 -6.33 8.34 18.33
CA GLU A 73 -6.51 7.60 17.09
C GLU A 73 -6.78 8.53 15.90
N ALA A 74 -7.55 9.61 16.09
CA ALA A 74 -7.78 10.61 15.04
C ALA A 74 -6.47 11.26 14.57
N ARG A 75 -5.54 11.52 15.50
CA ARG A 75 -4.23 12.10 15.20
C ARG A 75 -3.32 11.09 14.52
N ALA A 76 -3.34 9.83 14.95
CA ALA A 76 -2.63 8.73 14.30
C ALA A 76 -3.07 8.54 12.84
N LEU A 77 -4.38 8.60 12.58
CA LEU A 77 -4.93 8.52 11.22
C LEU A 77 -4.51 9.72 10.37
N ALA A 78 -4.48 10.93 10.92
CA ALA A 78 -4.00 12.12 10.21
C ALA A 78 -2.50 12.03 9.87
N PHE A 79 -1.66 11.50 10.78
CA PHE A 79 -0.26 11.24 10.46
C PHE A 79 -0.10 10.15 9.41
N LEU A 80 -0.92 9.09 9.44
CA LEU A 80 -0.93 8.07 8.39
C LEU A 80 -1.30 8.65 7.04
N ASP A 81 -2.30 9.53 6.96
CA ASP A 81 -2.65 10.21 5.72
C ASP A 81 -1.49 11.04 5.17
N MET A 82 -0.79 11.78 6.04
CA MET A 82 0.39 12.56 5.68
C MET A 82 1.52 11.66 5.17
N LEU A 83 1.86 10.57 5.88
CA LEU A 83 2.89 9.64 5.46
C LEU A 83 2.55 8.96 4.14
N VAL A 84 1.29 8.55 3.92
CA VAL A 84 0.86 7.97 2.65
C VAL A 84 0.98 8.99 1.50
N GLY A 85 0.73 10.29 1.76
CA GLY A 85 1.00 11.36 0.80
C GLY A 85 2.48 11.51 0.43
N LEU A 86 3.39 11.22 1.37
CA LEU A 86 4.85 11.25 1.14
C LEU A 86 5.40 9.99 0.49
N LEU A 87 4.61 8.92 0.38
CA LEU A 87 5.02 7.62 -0.12
C LEU A 87 5.71 7.71 -1.49
N PRO A 88 5.23 8.46 -2.49
CA PRO A 88 5.91 8.59 -3.79
C PRO A 88 7.30 9.25 -3.69
N ARG A 89 7.47 10.22 -2.77
CA ARG A 89 8.76 10.88 -2.52
C ARG A 89 9.74 9.93 -1.85
N ALA A 90 9.28 9.18 -0.85
CA ALA A 90 10.09 8.19 -0.15
C ALA A 90 10.52 7.03 -1.05
N THR A 91 9.68 6.61 -1.99
CA THR A 91 10.03 5.60 -3.01
C THR A 91 11.00 6.16 -4.05
N ALA A 92 10.89 7.43 -4.45
CA ALA A 92 11.86 8.03 -5.36
C ALA A 92 13.26 8.14 -4.72
N ALA A 93 13.32 8.47 -3.42
CA ALA A 93 14.53 8.51 -2.61
C ALA A 93 14.94 7.12 -2.03
N ALA A 94 14.48 6.04 -2.67
CA ALA A 94 14.64 4.65 -2.26
C ALA A 94 16.05 4.22 -1.81
N SER A 95 17.10 4.75 -2.45
CA SER A 95 18.49 4.40 -2.16
C SER A 95 19.06 5.09 -0.92
N SER A 96 18.31 5.99 -0.27
CA SER A 96 18.75 6.72 0.92
C SER A 96 18.37 6.01 2.22
N ALA A 97 19.21 6.16 3.25
CA ALA A 97 18.91 5.70 4.61
C ALA A 97 17.60 6.30 5.16
N SER A 98 17.23 7.50 4.70
CA SER A 98 16.00 8.19 5.09
C SER A 98 14.73 7.44 4.69
N SER A 99 14.76 6.74 3.55
CA SER A 99 13.62 5.96 3.05
C SER A 99 13.33 4.75 3.96
N ALA A 100 14.38 4.04 4.41
CA ALA A 100 14.23 2.91 5.31
C ALA A 100 13.61 3.29 6.67
N GLU A 101 14.08 4.38 7.28
CA GLU A 101 13.54 4.92 8.53
C GLU A 101 12.08 5.39 8.37
N PHE A 102 11.77 6.05 7.26
CA PHE A 102 10.40 6.45 6.92
C PHE A 102 9.47 5.23 6.82
N PHE A 103 9.88 4.18 6.10
CA PHE A 103 9.09 2.96 5.99
C PHE A 103 8.91 2.28 7.34
N ALA A 104 9.93 2.28 8.21
CA ALA A 104 9.82 1.73 9.56
C ALA A 104 8.78 2.49 10.41
N LEU A 105 8.76 3.82 10.36
CA LEU A 105 7.74 4.64 11.01
C LEU A 105 6.32 4.34 10.49
N LEU A 106 6.16 4.27 9.16
CA LEU A 106 4.89 3.92 8.53
C LEU A 106 4.41 2.54 9.01
N CYS A 107 5.30 1.55 9.09
CA CYS A 107 5.00 0.22 9.61
C CYS A 107 4.50 0.28 11.05
N ALA A 108 5.21 1.01 11.91
CA ALA A 108 4.87 1.12 13.33
C ALA A 108 3.46 1.72 13.52
N LEU A 109 3.13 2.77 12.77
CA LEU A 109 1.80 3.37 12.83
C LEU A 109 0.71 2.48 12.22
N MET A 110 1.05 1.65 11.22
CA MET A 110 0.14 0.70 10.59
C MET A 110 -0.09 -0.60 11.37
N ALA A 111 0.69 -0.91 12.41
CA ALA A 111 0.59 -2.19 13.12
C ALA A 111 -0.86 -2.56 13.56
N PRO A 112 -1.67 -1.63 14.10
CA PRO A 112 -3.06 -1.92 14.45
C PRO A 112 -3.93 -2.29 13.23
N PRO A 113 -4.76 -3.35 13.31
CA PRO A 113 -5.58 -3.80 12.19
C PRO A 113 -6.64 -2.75 11.75
N ALA A 114 -7.15 -1.95 12.69
CA ALA A 114 -8.10 -0.89 12.40
C ALA A 114 -7.51 0.19 11.47
N ARG A 115 -6.21 0.50 11.62
CA ARG A 115 -5.50 1.48 10.79
C ARG A 115 -5.21 0.94 9.39
N ARG A 116 -4.88 -0.35 9.28
CA ARG A 116 -4.78 -1.03 7.97
C ARG A 116 -6.12 -1.03 7.24
N ALA A 117 -7.23 -1.31 7.95
CA ALA A 117 -8.57 -1.28 7.36
C ALA A 117 -8.97 0.14 6.90
N TYR A 118 -8.61 1.16 7.67
CA TYR A 118 -8.78 2.56 7.31
C TYR A 118 -8.04 2.92 6.01
N LEU A 119 -6.74 2.62 5.94
CA LEU A 119 -5.92 2.89 4.76
C LEU A 119 -6.41 2.13 3.53
N ALA A 120 -6.81 0.87 3.72
CA ALA A 120 -7.43 0.10 2.65
C ALA A 120 -8.70 0.81 2.16
N ALA A 121 -9.59 1.29 3.04
CA ALA A 121 -10.81 2.02 2.66
C ALA A 121 -10.53 3.32 1.87
N LYS A 122 -9.37 3.94 2.07
CA LYS A 122 -8.89 5.08 1.29
C LYS A 122 -8.23 4.72 -0.04
N GLY A 123 -8.05 3.43 -0.35
CA GLY A 123 -7.48 2.97 -1.62
C GLY A 123 -5.97 2.75 -1.59
N MET A 124 -5.37 2.67 -0.40
CA MET A 124 -3.93 2.50 -0.24
C MET A 124 -3.40 1.20 -0.87
N LEU A 125 -4.17 0.11 -0.85
CA LEU A 125 -3.85 -1.13 -1.57
C LEU A 125 -3.59 -0.89 -3.06
N GLY A 126 -4.37 0.01 -3.66
CA GLY A 126 -4.21 0.41 -5.04
C GLY A 126 -2.97 1.24 -5.31
N GLN A 127 -2.69 2.18 -4.41
CA GLN A 127 -1.49 3.02 -4.47
C GLN A 127 -0.22 2.18 -4.31
N LEU A 128 -0.19 1.21 -3.38
CA LEU A 128 0.93 0.28 -3.25
C LEU A 128 1.15 -0.53 -4.52
N CYS A 129 0.09 -1.07 -5.14
CA CYS A 129 0.25 -1.83 -6.38
C CYS A 129 0.83 -0.98 -7.51
N ALA A 130 0.41 0.28 -7.63
CA ALA A 130 0.95 1.22 -8.61
C ALA A 130 2.43 1.54 -8.33
N LEU A 131 2.80 1.76 -7.06
CA LEU A 131 4.19 2.01 -6.67
C LEU A 131 5.08 0.79 -6.90
N ILE A 132 4.60 -0.43 -6.58
CA ILE A 132 5.33 -1.67 -6.85
C ILE A 132 5.54 -1.84 -8.36
N GLY A 133 4.51 -1.57 -9.18
CA GLY A 133 4.63 -1.62 -10.63
C GLY A 133 5.65 -0.63 -11.18
N ALA A 134 5.54 0.64 -10.77
CA ALA A 134 6.47 1.69 -11.18
C ALA A 134 7.91 1.40 -10.74
N GLU A 135 8.09 0.86 -9.53
CA GLU A 135 9.41 0.49 -9.02
C GLU A 135 9.99 -0.72 -9.77
N ALA A 136 9.16 -1.73 -10.10
CA ALA A 136 9.60 -2.86 -10.90
C ALA A 136 10.01 -2.44 -12.33
N GLU A 137 9.26 -1.52 -12.95
CA GLU A 137 9.62 -0.94 -14.25
C GLU A 137 10.90 -0.11 -14.17
N ARG A 138 11.10 0.65 -13.09
CA ARG A 138 12.32 1.43 -12.86
C ARG A 138 13.55 0.53 -12.74
N VAL A 139 13.45 -0.54 -11.96
CA VAL A 139 14.52 -1.55 -11.83
C VAL A 139 14.82 -2.21 -13.18
N ALA A 140 13.79 -2.54 -13.96
CA ALA A 140 13.97 -3.12 -15.30
C ALA A 140 14.66 -2.16 -16.29
N ALA A 141 14.25 -0.88 -16.32
CA ALA A 141 14.87 0.12 -17.17
C ALA A 141 16.35 0.37 -16.81
N GLN A 142 16.69 0.29 -15.52
CA GLN A 142 18.07 0.43 -15.07
C GLN A 142 18.93 -0.79 -15.38
N GLU A 143 18.37 -2.01 -15.38
CA GLU A 143 19.06 -3.20 -15.91
C GLU A 143 19.46 -3.02 -17.38
N GLU A 144 18.57 -2.46 -18.19
CA GLU A 144 18.84 -2.23 -19.61
C GLU A 144 19.90 -1.14 -19.85
N GLN A 145 19.95 -0.12 -18.98
CA GLN A 145 20.77 1.09 -19.17
C GLN A 145 22.10 1.04 -18.40
N SER A 146 22.21 0.24 -17.35
CA SER A 146 23.38 0.15 -16.48
C SER A 146 23.64 -1.31 -16.10
N ALA A 147 24.85 -1.80 -16.35
CA ALA A 147 25.27 -3.17 -16.06
C ALA A 147 25.41 -3.49 -14.55
N MET A 148 24.81 -2.69 -13.67
CA MET A 148 24.81 -2.85 -12.21
C MET A 148 23.47 -2.37 -11.68
N VAL A 149 22.61 -3.31 -11.30
CA VAL A 149 21.43 -3.08 -10.47
C VAL A 149 21.90 -2.79 -9.06
N ASP A 150 21.50 -1.65 -8.54
CA ASP A 150 21.79 -1.26 -7.17
C ASP A 150 21.00 -2.16 -6.19
N VAL A 151 21.73 -2.85 -5.30
CA VAL A 151 21.18 -3.69 -4.22
C VAL A 151 20.14 -2.93 -3.39
N ALA A 152 20.28 -1.60 -3.28
CA ALA A 152 19.34 -0.74 -2.56
C ALA A 152 17.94 -0.69 -3.20
N GLN A 153 17.79 -0.96 -4.50
CA GLN A 153 16.49 -0.88 -5.17
C GLN A 153 15.63 -2.14 -4.96
N GLY A 154 16.26 -3.32 -4.98
CA GLY A 154 15.59 -4.58 -4.62
C GLY A 154 15.03 -4.54 -3.19
N MET A 155 15.67 -3.79 -2.28
CA MET A 155 15.23 -3.59 -0.91
C MET A 155 13.95 -2.75 -0.81
N VAL A 156 13.77 -1.72 -1.64
CA VAL A 156 12.55 -0.91 -1.64
C VAL A 156 11.37 -1.68 -2.20
N LEU A 157 11.59 -2.38 -3.31
CA LEU A 157 10.59 -3.28 -3.88
C LEU A 157 10.15 -4.34 -2.85
N SER A 158 11.10 -4.99 -2.16
CA SER A 158 10.83 -5.95 -1.07
C SER A 158 10.04 -5.32 0.08
N THR A 159 10.37 -4.08 0.43
CA THR A 159 9.69 -3.34 1.51
C THR A 159 8.23 -3.06 1.14
N LEU A 160 7.97 -2.55 -0.07
CA LEU A 160 6.63 -2.28 -0.58
C LEU A 160 5.78 -3.57 -0.67
N ILE A 161 6.37 -4.64 -1.20
CA ILE A 161 5.73 -5.97 -1.26
C ILE A 161 5.40 -6.48 0.14
N GLY A 162 6.33 -6.35 1.10
CA GLY A 162 6.09 -6.72 2.49
C GLY A 162 4.99 -5.89 3.16
N ARG A 163 4.85 -4.60 2.81
CA ARG A 163 3.74 -3.78 3.31
C ARG A 163 2.40 -4.23 2.75
N LEU A 164 2.36 -4.55 1.46
CA LEU A 164 1.16 -5.09 0.84
C LEU A 164 0.75 -6.43 1.46
N HIS A 165 1.71 -7.34 1.70
CA HIS A 165 1.48 -8.59 2.43
C HIS A 165 0.81 -8.35 3.78
N ALA A 166 1.41 -7.48 4.60
CA ALA A 166 0.92 -7.17 5.94
C ALA A 166 -0.51 -6.57 5.94
N MET A 167 -0.93 -5.92 4.85
CA MET A 167 -2.32 -5.50 4.70
C MET A 167 -3.26 -6.63 4.30
N LEU A 168 -2.81 -7.53 3.43
CA LEU A 168 -3.60 -8.65 2.91
C LEU A 168 -3.79 -9.79 3.94
N GLU A 169 -2.93 -9.89 4.95
CA GLU A 169 -3.14 -10.79 6.11
C GLU A 169 -4.49 -10.60 6.81
N LEU A 170 -5.13 -9.44 6.65
CA LEU A 170 -6.50 -9.23 7.11
C LEU A 170 -7.48 -9.81 6.09
N THR A 171 -8.14 -10.93 6.43
CA THR A 171 -9.15 -11.62 5.62
C THR A 171 -10.15 -10.68 4.90
N PRO A 172 -10.78 -9.68 5.57
CA PRO A 172 -11.73 -8.79 4.88
C PRO A 172 -11.07 -7.87 3.83
N LEU A 173 -9.77 -7.62 3.94
CA LEU A 173 -9.02 -6.84 2.96
C LEU A 173 -8.62 -7.69 1.76
N SER A 174 -8.33 -8.98 1.96
CA SER A 174 -8.10 -9.93 0.87
C SER A 174 -9.33 -10.12 -0.01
N ASP A 175 -10.53 -10.31 0.57
CA ASP A 175 -11.80 -10.38 -0.20
C ASP A 175 -12.10 -9.12 -1.00
N ARG A 176 -11.76 -7.97 -0.42
CA ARG A 176 -11.99 -6.69 -1.05
C ARG A 176 -10.99 -6.44 -2.16
N PHE A 177 -9.72 -6.81 -1.95
CA PHE A 177 -8.68 -6.74 -2.97
C PHE A 177 -9.01 -7.62 -4.18
N ARG A 178 -9.55 -8.83 -3.95
CA ARG A 178 -10.10 -9.71 -4.99
C ARG A 178 -11.21 -9.04 -5.79
N ARG A 179 -12.22 -8.48 -5.12
CA ARG A 179 -13.36 -7.82 -5.76
C ARG A 179 -13.02 -6.53 -6.50
N GLU A 180 -11.95 -5.84 -6.11
CA GLU A 180 -11.48 -4.62 -6.76
C GLU A 180 -10.58 -4.90 -8.00
N GLU A 181 -10.47 -6.17 -8.44
CA GLU A 181 -9.73 -6.61 -9.65
C GLU A 181 -8.25 -6.22 -9.68
N ARG A 182 -7.66 -5.90 -8.53
CA ARG A 182 -6.25 -5.45 -8.45
C ARG A 182 -5.23 -6.58 -8.56
N MET A 183 -5.69 -7.82 -8.72
CA MET A 183 -4.84 -8.97 -9.05
C MET A 183 -4.02 -8.73 -10.33
N HIS A 184 -4.58 -8.02 -11.32
CA HIS A 184 -3.86 -7.71 -12.56
C HIS A 184 -2.59 -6.87 -12.30
N SER A 185 -2.66 -5.90 -11.39
CA SER A 185 -1.51 -5.05 -11.06
C SER A 185 -0.42 -5.82 -10.31
N LEU A 186 -0.80 -6.77 -9.44
CA LEU A 186 0.17 -7.64 -8.77
C LEU A 186 0.79 -8.66 -9.72
N LEU A 187 0.00 -9.21 -10.64
CA LEU A 187 0.49 -10.10 -11.70
C LEU A 187 1.45 -9.36 -12.64
N HIS A 188 1.13 -8.11 -13.01
CA HIS A 188 2.01 -7.25 -13.80
C HIS A 188 3.33 -7.01 -13.06
N ALA A 189 3.28 -6.57 -11.80
CA ALA A 189 4.47 -6.41 -10.97
C ALA A 189 5.30 -7.70 -10.88
N LEU A 190 4.66 -8.85 -10.63
CA LEU A 190 5.34 -10.15 -10.59
C LEU A 190 5.99 -10.50 -11.93
N LEU A 191 5.33 -10.24 -13.05
CA LEU A 191 5.88 -10.49 -14.39
C LEU A 191 7.08 -9.58 -14.68
N CYS A 192 7.01 -8.30 -14.32
CA CYS A 192 8.14 -7.38 -14.42
C CYS A 192 9.32 -7.88 -13.59
N VAL A 193 9.10 -8.25 -12.32
CA VAL A 193 10.16 -8.73 -11.41
C VAL A 193 10.76 -10.07 -11.88
N ARG A 194 9.95 -10.96 -12.46
CA ARG A 194 10.41 -12.22 -13.06
C ARG A 194 11.08 -12.06 -14.42
N GLY A 195 10.77 -10.98 -15.14
CA GLY A 195 11.39 -10.59 -16.40
C GLY A 195 12.79 -10.00 -16.23
N LEU A 196 13.19 -9.67 -14.99
CA LEU A 196 14.56 -9.31 -14.61
C LEU A 196 15.47 -10.56 -14.70
N VAL A 197 15.95 -10.84 -15.91
CA VAL A 197 16.69 -12.07 -16.25
C VAL A 197 18.20 -11.88 -16.22
N LEU A 198 18.70 -10.65 -16.41
CA LEU A 198 20.13 -10.40 -16.65
C LEU A 198 20.95 -10.25 -15.36
N GLN A 199 20.35 -9.80 -14.25
CA GLN A 199 21.03 -9.64 -12.96
C GLN A 199 20.20 -10.15 -11.79
N LYS A 200 19.76 -11.41 -11.84
CA LYS A 200 19.12 -12.08 -10.69
C LYS A 200 19.88 -11.81 -9.39
N THR A 201 19.36 -10.89 -8.59
CA THR A 201 19.84 -10.66 -7.23
C THR A 201 19.01 -11.53 -6.28
N THR A 202 19.61 -11.98 -5.18
CA THR A 202 18.93 -12.75 -4.13
C THR A 202 17.65 -12.04 -3.64
N HIS A 203 17.64 -10.70 -3.64
CA HIS A 203 16.49 -9.89 -3.23
C HIS A 203 15.37 -9.86 -4.27
N THR A 204 15.68 -9.86 -5.57
CA THR A 204 14.69 -9.92 -6.65
C THR A 204 13.97 -11.28 -6.69
N ASP A 205 14.72 -12.37 -6.48
CA ASP A 205 14.16 -13.72 -6.38
C ASP A 205 13.28 -13.89 -5.12
N GLU A 206 13.66 -13.27 -4.00
CA GLU A 206 12.84 -13.23 -2.78
C GLU A 206 11.55 -12.43 -2.99
N CYS A 207 11.61 -11.28 -3.68
CA CYS A 207 10.42 -10.51 -4.07
C CYS A 207 9.46 -11.32 -4.94
N SER A 208 9.99 -12.00 -5.97
CA SER A 208 9.21 -12.88 -6.84
C SER A 208 8.53 -14.01 -6.07
N SER A 209 9.26 -14.62 -5.13
CA SER A 209 8.74 -15.72 -4.30
C SER A 209 7.64 -15.24 -3.35
N ARG A 210 7.82 -14.07 -2.72
CA ARG A 210 6.80 -13.46 -1.85
C ARG A 210 5.55 -13.05 -2.61
N LEU A 211 5.70 -12.43 -3.79
CA LEU A 211 4.57 -12.07 -4.65
C LEU A 211 3.78 -13.30 -5.10
N MET A 212 4.48 -14.37 -5.48
CA MET A 212 3.83 -15.65 -5.81
C MET A 212 3.09 -16.24 -4.64
N ALA A 213 3.70 -16.30 -3.45
CA ALA A 213 3.04 -16.84 -2.27
C ALA A 213 1.76 -16.06 -1.93
N MET A 214 1.76 -14.73 -2.08
CA MET A 214 0.55 -13.89 -1.93
C MET A 214 -0.51 -14.21 -2.97
N LEU A 215 -0.13 -14.34 -4.24
CA LEU A 215 -1.08 -14.65 -5.31
C LEU A 215 -1.67 -16.06 -5.14
N THR A 216 -0.85 -17.03 -4.75
CA THR A 216 -1.29 -18.40 -4.47
C THR A 216 -2.24 -18.44 -3.28
N SER A 217 -1.93 -17.76 -2.16
CA SER A 217 -2.84 -17.73 -1.00
C SER A 217 -4.16 -17.02 -1.28
N LEU A 218 -4.13 -15.96 -2.09
CA LEU A 218 -5.34 -15.27 -2.56
C LEU A 218 -6.20 -16.15 -3.49
N TYR A 219 -5.59 -17.09 -4.22
CA TYR A 219 -6.27 -18.01 -5.13
C TYR A 219 -6.79 -19.27 -4.42
N GLU A 220 -6.01 -19.85 -3.50
CA GLU A 220 -6.38 -21.05 -2.73
C GLU A 220 -7.55 -20.77 -1.80
N THR A 221 -7.62 -19.58 -1.21
CA THR A 221 -8.78 -19.16 -0.39
C THR A 221 -10.08 -19.07 -1.22
N ASP A 222 -10.00 -18.80 -2.52
CA ASP A 222 -11.15 -18.79 -3.44
C ASP A 222 -11.64 -20.22 -3.76
N ALA A 223 -10.76 -21.22 -3.67
CA ALA A 223 -11.10 -22.63 -3.89
C ALA A 223 -11.75 -23.28 -2.66
N THR A 224 -11.48 -22.77 -1.46
CA THR A 224 -12.08 -23.27 -0.21
C THR A 224 -13.45 -22.68 0.10
N GLU A 225 -13.83 -21.56 -0.53
CA GLU A 225 -15.12 -20.89 -0.32
C GLU A 225 -16.17 -21.23 -1.41
N ARG A 226 -15.85 -22.12 -2.36
CA ARG A 226 -16.77 -22.70 -3.35
C ARG A 226 -17.21 -24.10 -2.96
#